data_AF-A0A4E0RPP2-F1
#
_entry.id   AF-A0A4E0RPP2-F1
#
_cell.length_a   1.000
_cell.length_b   1.000
_cell.length_c   1.000
_cell.angle_alpha   90.00
_cell.angle_beta   90.00
_cell.angle_gamma   90.00
#
_symmetry.space_group_name_H-M   'P 1'
#
loop_
_entity.id
_entity.type
_entity.pdbx_description
1 polymer ?
#
loop_
_entity_poly.entity_id
_entity_poly.type
_entity_poly.pdbx_seq_one_letter_code
_entity_poly.pdbx_strand_id
1 'polypeptide(L)'
;MNDSEFSGPVKNVLRNIVLCAGEPFLPSEDVVHLFYRYLISVTSSWIMKFKKVDLNLEGVVHVLRHQPRKLNVVFNYFRILSGASDMRLVEEDDISLGSSQSEPALNRLSELCKTLDITLPTDRPVPSPNSPFAKGRKLRLVRIDRKISYMSVEEYLDFTRLRQTASFLSLVKSGSLATFRSLVQHCEKRTEHQSAKMQPVQTSYPGKEDRVGLSLLAHLITDDILDLIDIVLYLRQKLGIELSSPLTPIEIKQGVQRLQSLPSSS
;
A
#
# COMPACT_ATOMS: atom_id res chain seq x y z
N MET A 1 -8.92 -21.39 10.04
CA MET A 1 -9.15 -19.98 10.39
C MET A 1 -10.17 -19.48 9.40
N ASN A 2 -11.38 -19.18 9.85
CA ASN A 2 -12.45 -18.73 8.98
C ASN A 2 -12.16 -17.30 8.51
N ASP A 3 -12.36 -17.01 7.23
CA ASP A 3 -12.15 -15.68 6.63
C ASP A 3 -12.94 -14.56 7.36
N SER A 4 -13.94 -14.92 8.16
CA SER A 4 -14.83 -14.00 8.87
C SER A 4 -14.14 -13.10 9.88
N GLU A 5 -13.09 -13.54 10.58
CA GLU A 5 -12.55 -12.79 11.73
C GLU A 5 -11.71 -11.56 11.34
N PHE A 6 -10.91 -11.65 10.27
CA PHE A 6 -10.08 -10.52 9.83
C PHE A 6 -10.68 -9.76 8.64
N SER A 7 -11.61 -10.38 7.88
CA SER A 7 -12.14 -9.76 6.66
C SER A 7 -12.95 -8.50 6.91
N GLY A 8 -13.71 -8.42 8.01
CA GLY A 8 -14.47 -7.22 8.39
C GLY A 8 -13.56 -5.99 8.57
N PRO A 9 -12.61 -6.04 9.52
CA PRO A 9 -11.63 -4.96 9.71
C PRO A 9 -10.83 -4.61 8.44
N VAL A 10 -10.38 -5.62 7.69
CA VAL A 10 -9.62 -5.41 6.44
C VAL A 10 -10.47 -4.71 5.37
N LYS A 11 -11.73 -5.12 5.19
CA LYS A 11 -12.67 -4.44 4.28
C LYS A 11 -12.94 -3.00 4.73
N ASN A 12 -12.95 -2.72 6.03
CA ASN A 12 -13.10 -1.36 6.53
C ASN A 12 -11.90 -0.47 6.15
N VAL A 13 -10.68 -1.00 6.28
CA VAL A 13 -9.47 -0.28 5.81
C VAL A 13 -9.54 -0.02 4.31
N LEU A 14 -9.96 -1.00 3.50
CA LEU A 14 -10.14 -0.80 2.05
C LEU A 14 -11.18 0.27 1.73
N ARG A 15 -12.32 0.26 2.43
CA ARG A 15 -13.37 1.27 2.30
C ARG A 15 -12.81 2.67 2.58
N ASN A 16 -12.03 2.81 3.65
CA ASN A 16 -11.40 4.08 4.00
C ASN A 16 -10.36 4.52 2.96
N ILE A 17 -9.52 3.61 2.44
CA ILE A 17 -8.56 3.93 1.36
C ILE A 17 -9.28 4.47 0.13
N VAL A 18 -10.34 3.78 -0.33
CA VAL A 18 -11.12 4.20 -1.51
C VAL A 18 -11.81 5.55 -1.25
N LEU A 19 -12.45 5.71 -0.09
CA LEU A 19 -13.10 6.96 0.29
C LEU A 19 -12.12 8.15 0.34
N CYS A 20 -10.92 7.90 0.87
CA CYS A 20 -9.82 8.86 0.99
C CYS A 20 -9.11 9.14 -0.33
N ALA A 21 -9.32 8.31 -1.35
CA ALA A 21 -8.88 8.55 -2.72
C ALA A 21 -9.83 9.48 -3.52
N GLY A 22 -10.79 10.11 -2.84
CA GLY A 22 -11.72 11.06 -3.44
C GLY A 22 -13.03 10.43 -3.93
N GLU A 23 -13.38 9.22 -3.49
CA GLU A 23 -14.70 8.64 -3.79
C GLU A 23 -15.82 9.59 -3.31
N PRO A 24 -16.81 9.94 -4.16
CA PRO A 24 -17.85 10.91 -3.81
C PRO A 24 -18.75 10.40 -2.68
N PHE A 25 -19.05 9.10 -2.69
CA PHE A 25 -19.92 8.45 -1.72
C PHE A 25 -19.22 7.26 -1.06
N LEU A 26 -19.94 6.58 -0.16
CA LEU A 26 -19.49 5.29 0.36
C LEU A 26 -19.35 4.30 -0.82
N PRO A 27 -18.20 3.64 -1.00
CA PRO A 27 -18.04 2.67 -2.08
C PRO A 27 -18.99 1.48 -1.84
N SER A 28 -19.58 0.96 -2.92
CA SER A 28 -20.50 -0.18 -2.84
C SER A 28 -19.78 -1.44 -2.34
N GLU A 29 -20.52 -2.36 -1.72
CA GLU A 29 -19.95 -3.61 -1.22
C GLU A 29 -19.31 -4.46 -2.33
N ASP A 30 -19.84 -4.40 -3.55
CA ASP A 30 -19.24 -5.07 -4.71
C ASP A 30 -17.85 -4.50 -5.06
N VAL A 31 -17.69 -3.18 -5.01
CA VAL A 31 -16.41 -2.50 -5.23
C VAL A 31 -15.43 -2.89 -4.12
N VAL A 32 -15.85 -2.81 -2.85
CA VAL A 32 -15.02 -3.21 -1.70
C VAL A 32 -14.63 -4.69 -1.79
N HIS A 33 -15.55 -5.57 -2.20
CA HIS A 33 -15.27 -6.98 -2.39
C HIS A 33 -14.24 -7.24 -3.50
N LEU A 34 -14.29 -6.50 -4.62
CA LEU A 34 -13.30 -6.60 -5.67
C LEU A 34 -11.92 -6.11 -5.22
N PHE A 35 -11.86 -5.00 -4.47
CA PHE A 35 -10.62 -4.55 -3.83
C PHE A 35 -10.09 -5.60 -2.83
N TYR A 36 -10.96 -6.25 -2.07
CA TYR A 36 -10.57 -7.33 -1.17
C TYR A 36 -9.98 -8.52 -1.92
N ARG A 37 -10.59 -8.95 -3.03
CA ARG A 37 -10.03 -10.02 -3.86
C ARG A 37 -8.66 -9.64 -4.44
N TYR A 38 -8.52 -8.39 -4.88
CA TYR A 38 -7.25 -7.88 -5.38
C TYR A 38 -6.19 -7.83 -4.26
N LEU A 39 -6.56 -7.35 -3.07
CA LEU A 39 -5.72 -7.34 -1.87
C LEU A 39 -5.14 -8.74 -1.57
N ILE A 40 -5.99 -9.76 -1.54
CA ILE A 40 -5.55 -11.14 -1.29
C ILE A 40 -4.56 -11.58 -2.37
N SER A 41 -4.81 -11.24 -3.64
CA SER A 41 -3.91 -11.55 -4.75
C SER A 41 -2.53 -10.90 -4.59
N VAL A 42 -2.47 -9.59 -4.32
CA VAL A 42 -1.19 -8.88 -4.20
C VAL A 42 -0.45 -9.26 -2.92
N THR A 43 -1.15 -9.48 -1.82
CA THR A 43 -0.55 -9.93 -0.55
C THR A 43 0.07 -11.32 -0.71
N SER A 44 -0.63 -12.24 -1.38
CA SER A 44 -0.09 -13.56 -1.72
C SER A 44 1.15 -13.45 -2.61
N SER A 45 1.16 -12.53 -3.58
CA SER A 45 2.33 -12.28 -4.43
C SER A 45 3.53 -11.77 -3.62
N TRP A 46 3.32 -10.85 -2.67
CA TRP A 46 4.38 -10.39 -1.78
C TRP A 46 4.93 -11.51 -0.91
N ILE A 47 4.06 -12.30 -0.27
CA ILE A 47 4.46 -13.45 0.56
C ILE A 47 5.36 -14.41 -0.23
N MET A 48 5.01 -14.70 -1.49
CA MET A 48 5.83 -15.56 -2.33
C MET A 48 7.23 -14.97 -2.61
N LYS A 49 7.37 -13.65 -2.73
CA LYS A 49 8.67 -12.99 -2.90
C LYS A 49 9.55 -13.09 -1.65
N PHE A 50 8.95 -13.17 -0.46
CA PHE A 50 9.65 -13.29 0.83
C PHE A 50 9.88 -14.73 1.28
N LYS A 51 9.53 -15.74 0.46
CA LYS A 51 9.64 -17.16 0.84
C LYS A 51 11.05 -17.61 1.24
N LYS A 52 12.09 -16.96 0.71
CA LYS A 52 13.51 -17.26 0.96
C LYS A 52 14.27 -16.07 1.56
N VAL A 53 13.55 -15.04 2.00
CA VAL A 53 14.12 -13.76 2.38
C VAL A 53 13.40 -13.26 3.63
N ASP A 54 14.16 -12.85 4.65
CA ASP A 54 13.58 -12.32 5.88
C ASP A 54 12.68 -11.11 5.62
N LEU A 55 11.56 -11.01 6.33
CA LEU A 55 10.69 -9.83 6.29
C LEU A 55 11.24 -8.75 7.23
N ASN A 56 12.35 -8.15 6.82
CA ASN A 56 13.00 -7.02 7.46
C ASN A 56 13.40 -5.98 6.39
N LEU A 57 14.04 -4.87 6.78
CA LEU A 57 14.45 -3.83 5.83
C LEU A 57 15.33 -4.36 4.69
N GLU A 58 16.34 -5.18 5.02
CA GLU A 58 17.28 -5.75 4.05
C GLU A 58 16.56 -6.66 3.05
N GLY A 59 15.72 -7.55 3.56
CA GLY A 59 14.95 -8.44 2.73
C GLY A 59 13.96 -7.72 1.81
N VAL A 60 13.31 -6.66 2.31
CA VAL A 60 12.44 -5.80 1.49
C VAL A 60 13.24 -5.16 0.35
N VAL A 61 14.39 -4.55 0.66
CA VAL A 61 15.24 -3.92 -0.36
C VAL A 61 15.73 -4.95 -1.39
N HIS A 62 16.12 -6.14 -0.93
CA HIS A 62 16.55 -7.22 -1.80
C HIS A 62 15.44 -7.65 -2.77
N VAL A 63 14.21 -7.86 -2.28
CA VAL A 63 13.04 -8.19 -3.12
C VAL A 63 12.70 -7.07 -4.11
N LEU A 64 12.94 -5.83 -3.74
CA LEU A 64 12.61 -4.64 -4.55
C LEU A 64 13.73 -4.18 -5.48
N ARG A 65 14.90 -4.83 -5.49
CA ARG A 65 16.09 -4.38 -6.25
C ARG A 65 15.87 -4.05 -7.73
N HIS A 66 14.88 -4.68 -8.37
CA HIS A 66 14.52 -4.47 -9.79
C HIS A 66 13.18 -3.75 -9.97
N GLN A 67 12.64 -3.15 -8.91
CA GLN A 67 11.34 -2.46 -8.89
C GLN A 67 11.54 -1.00 -8.43
N PRO A 68 12.12 -0.14 -9.29
CA PRO A 68 12.50 1.22 -8.91
C PRO A 68 11.33 2.06 -8.38
N ARG A 69 10.12 1.84 -8.91
CA ARG A 69 8.91 2.50 -8.43
C ARG A 69 8.58 2.13 -6.98
N LYS A 70 8.64 0.83 -6.65
CA LYS A 70 8.38 0.34 -5.29
C LYS A 70 9.52 0.71 -4.33
N LEU A 71 10.77 0.76 -4.79
CA LEU A 71 11.87 1.34 -4.01
C LEU A 71 11.60 2.82 -3.68
N ASN A 72 11.07 3.61 -4.62
CA ASN A 72 10.67 5.00 -4.35
C ASN A 72 9.55 5.11 -3.31
N VAL A 73 8.63 4.15 -3.25
CA VAL A 73 7.60 4.09 -2.21
C VAL A 73 8.24 3.88 -0.83
N VAL A 74 9.17 2.92 -0.71
CA VAL A 74 9.93 2.67 0.54
C VAL A 74 10.78 3.89 0.93
N PHE A 75 11.45 4.51 -0.03
CA PHE A 75 12.24 5.72 0.23
C PHE A 75 11.36 6.87 0.75
N ASN A 76 10.21 7.11 0.11
CA ASN A 76 9.27 8.14 0.55
C ASN A 76 8.66 7.84 1.92
N TYR A 77 8.43 6.58 2.26
CA TYR A 77 8.00 6.18 3.59
C TYR A 77 8.96 6.68 4.68
N PHE A 78 10.26 6.37 4.55
CA PHE A 78 11.26 6.83 5.52
C PHE A 78 11.48 8.34 5.48
N ARG A 79 11.41 8.97 4.29
CA ARG A 79 11.47 10.43 4.15
C ARG A 79 10.35 11.13 4.91
N ILE A 80 9.10 10.65 4.78
CA ILE A 80 7.95 11.20 5.51
C ILE A 80 8.11 10.99 7.02
N LEU A 81 8.57 9.82 7.45
CA LEU A 81 8.85 9.58 8.87
C LEU A 81 9.93 10.52 9.43
N SER A 82 10.93 10.87 8.62
CA SER A 82 12.00 11.80 8.98
C SER A 82 11.52 13.26 9.04
N GLY A 83 10.66 13.68 8.10
CA GLY A 83 10.06 15.02 8.16
C GLY A 83 8.98 15.17 9.23
N ALA A 84 8.28 14.09 9.58
CA ALA A 84 7.26 14.09 10.64
C ALA A 84 7.88 14.21 12.05
N SER A 85 9.13 13.80 12.25
CA SER A 85 9.84 14.04 13.51
C SER A 85 10.16 15.51 13.74
N ASP A 86 10.38 16.31 12.69
CA ASP A 86 10.71 17.73 12.79
C ASP A 86 9.48 18.63 13.06
N MET A 87 8.25 18.12 12.84
CA MET A 87 7.00 18.88 12.99
C MET A 87 6.26 18.65 14.32
N ARG A 88 6.81 17.90 15.28
CA ARG A 88 6.20 17.74 16.61
C ARG A 88 6.38 19.00 17.47
N LEU A 89 5.64 20.06 17.14
CA LEU A 89 5.30 21.11 18.09
C LEU A 89 4.05 20.68 18.86
N VAL A 90 4.26 20.37 20.13
CA VAL A 90 3.28 20.38 21.24
C VAL A 90 1.96 19.66 20.98
N GLU A 91 1.89 18.38 21.35
CA GLU A 91 0.72 17.81 22.03
C GLU A 91 1.20 16.58 22.81
N GLU A 92 0.98 16.62 24.13
CA GLU A 92 1.32 15.57 25.08
C GLU A 92 0.41 14.35 24.91
N ASP A 93 1.01 13.21 25.23
CA ASP A 93 0.44 11.86 25.42
C ASP A 93 0.45 10.85 24.25
N ASP A 94 1.21 9.78 24.52
CA ASP A 94 1.23 8.45 23.93
C ASP A 94 1.45 8.30 22.41
N ILE A 95 2.73 8.17 22.04
CA ILE A 95 3.35 6.98 21.42
C ILE A 95 4.76 7.40 20.98
N SER A 96 5.73 7.04 21.81
CA SER A 96 7.16 7.14 21.52
C SER A 96 7.59 6.04 20.54
N LEU A 97 7.30 6.23 19.25
CA LEU A 97 8.27 5.82 18.24
C LEU A 97 9.40 6.85 18.34
N GLY A 98 10.48 6.46 19.02
CA GLY A 98 11.60 7.33 19.40
C GLY A 98 11.98 8.33 18.32
N SER A 99 11.92 9.61 18.68
CA SER A 99 12.23 10.81 17.90
C SER A 99 13.70 10.92 17.47
N SER A 100 14.54 9.92 17.74
CA SER A 100 15.98 9.91 17.48
C SER A 100 16.43 8.90 16.42
N GLN A 101 15.50 8.22 15.73
CA GLN A 101 15.84 7.14 14.76
C GLN A 101 15.43 7.37 13.30
N SER A 102 14.77 8.49 12.96
CA SER A 102 14.24 8.71 11.61
C SER A 102 15.32 9.11 10.58
N GLU A 103 16.19 10.07 10.88
CA GLU A 103 17.42 10.34 10.11
C GLU A 103 18.31 9.08 9.97
N PRO A 104 18.55 8.30 11.05
CA PRO A 104 19.24 7.02 10.96
C PRO A 104 18.61 6.01 10.00
N ALA A 105 17.28 5.97 9.88
CA ALA A 105 16.60 5.00 9.04
C ALA A 105 16.76 5.29 7.54
N LEU A 106 16.68 6.56 7.12
CA LEU A 106 16.91 6.96 5.73
C LEU A 106 18.37 6.78 5.33
N ASN A 107 19.30 7.09 6.24
CA ASN A 107 20.74 6.84 6.04
C ASN A 107 21.01 5.34 5.93
N ARG A 108 20.43 4.51 6.81
CA ARG A 108 20.54 3.05 6.76
C ARG A 108 19.99 2.47 5.46
N LEU A 109 18.84 2.95 4.97
CA LEU A 109 18.32 2.55 3.67
C LEU A 109 19.29 2.93 2.54
N SER A 110 19.83 4.15 2.58
CA SER A 110 20.72 4.66 1.54
C SER A 110 22.05 3.89 1.50
N GLU A 111 22.63 3.59 2.67
CA GLU A 111 23.82 2.77 2.81
C GLU A 111 23.58 1.34 2.33
N LEU A 112 22.45 0.74 2.71
CA LEU A 112 22.07 -0.58 2.25
C LEU A 112 21.91 -0.65 0.73
N CYS A 113 21.27 0.34 0.11
CA CYS A 113 21.17 0.42 -1.35
C CYS A 113 22.54 0.56 -2.03
N LYS A 114 23.48 1.32 -1.45
CA LYS A 114 24.86 1.40 -1.95
C LYS A 114 25.58 0.05 -1.86
N THR A 115 25.47 -0.64 -0.72
CA THR A 115 26.09 -1.96 -0.51
C THR A 115 25.54 -3.01 -1.48
N LEU A 116 24.26 -2.92 -1.83
CA LEU A 116 23.60 -3.84 -2.76
C LEU A 116 23.67 -3.41 -4.23
N ASP A 117 24.40 -2.34 -4.56
CA ASP A 117 24.50 -1.76 -5.90
C ASP A 117 23.13 -1.44 -6.53
N ILE A 118 22.24 -0.83 -5.75
CA ILE A 118 20.90 -0.41 -6.16
C ILE A 118 20.89 1.10 -6.35
N THR A 119 20.62 1.55 -7.57
CA THR A 119 20.44 2.98 -7.86
C THR A 119 19.18 3.51 -7.19
N LEU A 120 19.32 4.56 -6.37
CA LEU A 120 18.20 5.17 -5.68
C LEU A 120 17.38 6.07 -6.63
N PRO A 121 16.07 6.23 -6.37
CA PRO A 121 15.19 7.08 -7.19
C PRO A 121 15.53 8.58 -7.16
N THR A 122 16.40 9.03 -6.25
CA THR A 122 16.92 10.42 -6.26
C THR A 122 17.64 10.75 -7.56
N ASP A 123 18.16 9.74 -8.26
CA ASP A 123 18.97 9.92 -9.47
C ASP A 123 18.11 9.96 -10.74
N ARG A 124 16.84 9.52 -10.68
CA ARG A 124 15.87 9.56 -11.80
C ARG A 124 14.43 9.71 -11.30
N PRO A 125 13.62 10.66 -11.81
CA PRO A 125 12.23 10.79 -11.39
C PRO A 125 11.41 9.55 -11.80
N VAL A 126 10.95 8.79 -10.80
CA VAL A 126 10.13 7.57 -10.98
C VAL A 126 8.80 7.72 -10.19
N PRO A 127 7.64 7.40 -10.79
CA PRO A 127 7.46 6.94 -12.17
C PRO A 127 7.56 8.06 -13.20
N SER A 128 7.81 7.70 -14.47
CA SER A 128 7.82 8.66 -15.58
C SER A 128 6.54 9.51 -15.55
N PRO A 129 6.62 10.85 -15.79
CA PRO A 129 5.46 11.73 -15.78
C PRO A 129 4.34 11.29 -16.73
N ASN A 130 4.71 10.54 -17.77
CA ASN A 130 3.78 10.03 -18.78
C ASN A 130 3.21 8.64 -18.47
N SER A 131 3.65 8.00 -17.38
CA SER A 131 3.17 6.67 -17.00
C SER A 131 1.68 6.71 -16.60
N PRO A 132 0.96 5.59 -16.80
CA PRO A 132 -0.41 5.43 -16.30
C PRO A 132 -0.54 5.73 -14.79
N PHE A 133 0.46 5.34 -13.99
CA PHE A 133 0.49 5.60 -12.54
C PHE A 133 0.59 7.09 -12.23
N ALA A 134 1.50 7.83 -12.89
CA ALA A 134 1.66 9.27 -12.67
C ALA A 134 0.39 10.05 -13.05
N LYS A 135 -0.20 9.71 -14.21
CA LYS A 135 -1.45 10.33 -14.68
C LYS A 135 -2.62 9.98 -13.77
N GLY A 136 -2.75 8.71 -13.39
CA GLY A 136 -3.76 8.22 -12.46
C GLY A 136 -3.69 8.93 -11.10
N ARG A 137 -2.49 9.02 -10.51
CA ARG A 137 -2.26 9.73 -9.26
C ARG A 137 -2.66 11.20 -9.34
N LYS A 138 -2.34 11.88 -10.45
CA LYS A 138 -2.79 13.28 -10.66
C LYS A 138 -4.31 13.37 -10.67
N LEU A 139 -5.00 12.46 -11.35
CA LEU A 139 -6.47 12.41 -11.36
C LEU A 139 -7.05 12.12 -9.97
N ARG A 140 -6.41 11.25 -9.19
CA ARG A 140 -6.78 10.99 -7.80
C ARG A 140 -6.70 12.25 -6.94
N LEU A 141 -5.62 13.02 -7.07
CA LEU A 141 -5.47 14.30 -6.36
C LEU A 141 -6.56 15.30 -6.77
N VAL A 142 -6.82 15.45 -8.07
CA VAL A 142 -7.92 16.30 -8.58
C VAL A 142 -9.27 15.89 -7.98
N ARG A 143 -9.51 14.58 -7.83
CA ARG A 143 -10.74 14.05 -7.24
C ARG A 143 -10.85 14.37 -5.74
N ILE A 144 -9.74 14.27 -5.01
CA ILE A 144 -9.64 14.67 -3.60
C ILE A 144 -9.90 16.16 -3.45
N ASP A 145 -9.27 17.01 -4.26
CA ASP A 145 -9.43 18.47 -4.19
C ASP A 145 -10.88 18.88 -4.45
N ARG A 146 -11.52 18.26 -5.46
CA ARG A 146 -12.95 18.46 -5.73
C ARG A 146 -13.80 18.05 -4.53
N LYS A 147 -13.56 16.87 -3.95
CA LYS A 147 -14.29 16.40 -2.78
C LYS A 147 -14.17 17.37 -1.60
N ILE A 148 -12.97 17.87 -1.33
CA ILE A 148 -12.69 18.85 -0.28
C ILE A 148 -13.42 20.18 -0.54
N SER A 149 -13.52 20.62 -1.80
CA SER A 149 -14.17 21.90 -2.14
C SER A 149 -15.67 21.98 -1.79
N TYR A 150 -16.31 20.83 -1.50
CA TYR A 150 -17.71 20.75 -1.11
C TYR A 150 -17.92 20.46 0.39
N MET A 151 -16.84 20.35 1.18
CA MET A 151 -16.90 20.02 2.60
C MET A 151 -17.02 21.26 3.48
N SER A 152 -17.72 21.14 4.61
CA SER A 152 -17.57 22.07 5.74
C SER A 152 -16.16 21.97 6.36
N VAL A 153 -15.82 22.91 7.24
CA VAL A 153 -14.54 22.88 7.97
C VAL A 153 -14.46 21.61 8.84
N GLU A 154 -15.54 21.25 9.52
CA GLU A 154 -15.61 20.05 10.36
C GLU A 154 -15.45 18.78 9.53
N GLU A 155 -16.18 18.67 8.41
CA GLU A 155 -16.07 17.55 7.48
C GLU A 155 -14.65 17.41 6.90
N TYR A 156 -14.00 18.54 6.59
CA TYR A 156 -12.62 18.57 6.14
C TYR A 156 -11.64 18.04 7.20
N LEU A 157 -11.82 18.44 8.47
CA LEU A 157 -10.97 17.96 9.57
C LEU A 157 -11.12 16.46 9.79
N ASP A 158 -12.36 15.95 9.80
CA ASP A 158 -12.63 14.52 9.94
C ASP A 158 -12.10 13.72 8.75
N PHE A 159 -12.28 14.22 7.53
CA PHE A 159 -11.70 13.62 6.34
C PHE A 159 -10.17 13.59 6.40
N THR A 160 -9.53 14.65 6.90
CA THR A 160 -8.07 14.71 7.04
C THR A 160 -7.55 13.71 8.06
N ARG A 161 -8.20 13.57 9.22
CA ARG A 161 -7.89 12.54 10.23
C ARG A 161 -8.05 11.13 9.66
N LEU A 162 -9.13 10.89 8.92
CA LEU A 162 -9.35 9.61 8.26
C LEU A 162 -8.26 9.30 7.23
N ARG A 163 -7.84 10.28 6.43
CA ARG A 163 -6.77 10.11 5.43
C ARG A 163 -5.43 9.71 6.06
N GLN A 164 -5.11 10.19 7.25
CA GLN A 164 -3.88 9.83 7.96
C GLN A 164 -3.87 8.35 8.40
N THR A 165 -5.05 7.75 8.61
CA THR A 165 -5.21 6.38 9.08
C THR A 165 -5.68 5.40 8.01
N ALA A 166 -6.12 5.88 6.85
CA ALA A 166 -6.57 5.08 5.70
C ALA A 166 -5.42 4.35 4.99
N SER A 167 -4.82 3.38 5.67
CA SER A 167 -3.80 2.47 5.14
C SER A 167 -3.71 1.20 5.99
N PHE A 168 -3.11 0.14 5.46
CA PHE A 168 -2.84 -1.07 6.23
C PHE A 168 -1.79 -0.86 7.33
N LEU A 169 -1.00 0.22 7.27
CA LEU A 169 -0.11 0.60 8.38
C LEU A 169 -0.89 0.85 9.67
N SER A 170 -2.15 1.29 9.60
CA SER A 170 -3.00 1.44 10.78
C SER A 170 -3.07 0.13 11.56
N LEU A 171 -3.30 -1.01 10.89
CA LEU A 171 -3.37 -2.32 11.55
C LEU A 171 -2.05 -2.71 12.23
N VAL A 172 -0.90 -2.29 11.70
CA VAL A 172 0.41 -2.56 12.30
C VAL A 172 0.69 -1.64 13.50
N LYS A 173 0.12 -0.44 13.51
CA LYS A 173 0.37 0.60 14.53
C LYS A 173 -0.65 0.62 15.67
N SER A 174 -1.93 0.32 15.41
CA SER A 174 -3.06 0.57 16.33
C SER A 174 -3.42 -0.61 17.25
N GLY A 175 -2.47 -1.49 17.57
CA GLY A 175 -2.75 -2.71 18.37
C GLY A 175 -3.53 -3.80 17.62
N SER A 176 -3.95 -3.58 16.38
CA SER A 176 -4.61 -4.57 15.52
C SER A 176 -3.63 -5.45 14.72
N LEU A 177 -2.40 -5.62 15.24
CA LEU A 177 -1.34 -6.36 14.56
C LEU A 177 -1.74 -7.82 14.31
N ALA A 178 -2.51 -8.41 15.23
CA ALA A 178 -3.08 -9.75 15.07
C ALA A 178 -3.92 -9.86 13.79
N THR A 179 -4.76 -8.86 13.49
CA THR A 179 -5.57 -8.82 12.26
C THR A 179 -4.70 -8.80 11.01
N PHE A 180 -3.64 -7.98 10.99
CA PHE A 180 -2.71 -7.94 9.85
C PHE A 180 -1.96 -9.27 9.69
N ARG A 181 -1.50 -9.86 10.80
CA ARG A 181 -0.88 -11.20 10.78
C ARG A 181 -1.84 -12.28 10.28
N SER A 182 -3.12 -12.25 10.69
CA SER A 182 -4.12 -13.19 10.19
C SER A 182 -4.33 -13.07 8.68
N LEU A 183 -4.33 -11.85 8.13
CA LEU A 183 -4.38 -11.62 6.68
C LEU A 183 -3.16 -12.25 5.98
N VAL A 184 -1.95 -12.01 6.51
CA VAL A 184 -0.71 -12.57 5.95
C VAL A 184 -0.74 -14.10 6.01
N GLN A 185 -1.07 -14.69 7.17
CA GLN A 185 -1.16 -16.14 7.35
C GLN A 185 -2.23 -16.79 6.45
N HIS A 186 -3.37 -16.12 6.25
CA HIS A 186 -4.40 -16.59 5.32
C HIS A 186 -3.84 -16.67 3.90
N CYS A 187 -3.14 -15.63 3.45
CA CYS A 187 -2.54 -15.58 2.12
C CYS A 187 -1.40 -16.61 1.97
N GLU A 188 -0.58 -16.80 3.01
CA GLU A 188 0.49 -17.81 3.04
C GLU A 188 -0.07 -19.21 2.83
N LYS A 189 -1.05 -19.62 3.65
CA LYS A 189 -1.71 -20.94 3.51
C LYS A 189 -2.26 -21.14 2.11
N ARG A 190 -2.86 -20.11 1.52
CA ARG A 190 -3.39 -20.17 0.15
C ARG A 190 -2.29 -20.46 -0.88
N THR A 191 -1.11 -19.88 -0.72
CA THR A 191 0.05 -20.13 -1.61
C THR A 191 0.63 -21.53 -1.43
N GLU A 192 0.63 -22.07 -0.21
CA GLU A 192 1.03 -23.45 0.08
C GLU A 192 0.09 -24.46 -0.59
N HIS A 193 -1.23 -24.27 -0.48
CA HIS A 193 -2.22 -25.16 -1.11
C HIS A 193 -2.13 -25.16 -2.64
N GLN A 194 -1.76 -24.02 -3.25
CA GLN A 194 -1.48 -23.96 -4.68
C GLN A 194 -0.17 -24.66 -5.05
N SER A 195 0.86 -24.55 -4.20
CA SER A 195 2.16 -25.18 -4.41
C SER A 195 2.14 -26.70 -4.15
N ALA A 196 1.36 -27.19 -3.19
CA ALA A 196 1.26 -28.61 -2.83
C ALA A 196 0.63 -29.49 -3.94
N LYS A 197 -0.07 -28.89 -4.92
CA LYS A 197 -0.48 -29.57 -6.16
C LYS A 197 0.71 -29.82 -7.12
N MET A 198 1.88 -29.26 -6.84
CA MET A 198 3.17 -29.48 -7.52
C MET A 198 4.25 -29.86 -6.49
N GLN A 199 4.20 -31.12 -6.01
CA GLN A 199 5.13 -31.73 -5.04
C GLN A 199 5.30 -31.05 -3.67
N PRO A 200 5.53 -31.82 -2.59
CA PRO A 200 5.59 -31.27 -1.24
C PRO A 200 6.97 -30.66 -0.98
N VAL A 201 7.07 -29.33 -1.04
CA VAL A 201 8.14 -28.60 -0.35
C VAL A 201 7.52 -28.07 0.94
N GLN A 202 8.04 -28.52 2.08
CA GLN A 202 7.74 -27.92 3.40
C GLN A 202 8.07 -26.43 3.32
N THR A 203 7.05 -25.57 3.38
CA THR A 203 7.19 -24.14 3.08
C THR A 203 6.53 -23.25 4.11
N SER A 204 6.82 -23.48 5.38
CA SER A 204 6.61 -22.45 6.41
C SER A 204 7.56 -21.28 6.15
N TYR A 205 7.08 -20.03 6.22
CA TYR A 205 7.92 -18.83 6.39
C TYR A 205 9.09 -19.10 7.37
N PRO A 206 10.35 -19.21 6.92
CA PRO A 206 11.47 -19.35 7.82
C PRO A 206 12.30 -18.09 7.69
N GLY A 207 11.81 -16.99 8.27
CA GLY A 207 12.56 -15.76 8.30
C GLY A 207 12.23 -14.91 9.51
N LYS A 208 13.21 -14.19 10.06
CA LYS A 208 13.00 -13.25 11.16
C LYS A 208 12.17 -12.08 10.65
N GLU A 209 10.86 -12.07 10.94
CA GLU A 209 10.04 -10.87 10.75
C GLU A 209 10.36 -9.84 11.84
N ASP A 210 10.53 -8.58 11.45
CA ASP A 210 10.57 -7.46 12.40
C ASP A 210 9.43 -6.48 12.14
N ARG A 211 9.21 -5.57 13.10
CA ARG A 211 8.13 -4.57 13.00
C ARG A 211 8.33 -3.63 11.81
N VAL A 212 9.58 -3.41 11.38
CA VAL A 212 9.90 -2.55 10.23
C VAL A 212 9.48 -3.22 8.93
N GLY A 213 9.85 -4.49 8.72
CA GLY A 213 9.46 -5.27 7.56
C GLY A 213 7.95 -5.43 7.44
N LEU A 214 7.24 -5.69 8.55
CA LEU A 214 5.77 -5.72 8.57
C LEU A 214 5.16 -4.35 8.20
N SER A 215 5.73 -3.26 8.71
CA SER A 215 5.27 -1.91 8.36
C SER A 215 5.50 -1.62 6.86
N LEU A 216 6.67 -1.97 6.33
CA LEU A 216 6.98 -1.80 4.92
C LEU A 216 6.07 -2.65 4.03
N LEU A 217 5.79 -3.90 4.40
CA LEU A 217 4.84 -4.75 3.69
C LEU A 217 3.44 -4.13 3.68
N ALA A 218 2.94 -3.68 4.82
CA ALA A 218 1.64 -3.00 4.90
C ALA A 218 1.60 -1.72 4.05
N HIS A 219 2.70 -0.97 4.01
CA HIS A 219 2.83 0.22 3.18
C HIS A 219 2.83 -0.11 1.68
N LEU A 220 3.59 -1.12 1.26
CA LEU A 220 3.64 -1.60 -0.12
C LEU A 220 2.29 -2.15 -0.61
N ILE A 221 1.59 -2.89 0.23
CA ILE A 221 0.24 -3.38 -0.07
C ILE A 221 -0.74 -2.21 -0.19
N THR A 222 -0.65 -1.21 0.69
CA THR A 222 -1.47 0.00 0.56
C THR A 222 -1.20 0.70 -0.78
N ASP A 223 0.08 0.81 -1.16
CA ASP A 223 0.48 1.37 -2.46
C ASP A 223 -0.07 0.56 -3.64
N ASP A 224 -0.13 -0.77 -3.58
CA ASP A 224 -0.77 -1.59 -4.63
C ASP A 224 -2.29 -1.29 -4.77
N ILE A 225 -2.99 -1.05 -3.65
CA ILE A 225 -4.41 -0.64 -3.71
C ILE A 225 -4.55 0.73 -4.37
N LEU A 226 -3.67 1.66 -4.00
CA LEU A 226 -3.62 3.00 -4.59
C LEU A 226 -3.26 2.96 -6.08
N ASP A 227 -2.38 2.06 -6.50
CA ASP A 227 -2.04 1.82 -7.89
C ASP A 227 -3.25 1.35 -8.70
N LEU A 228 -4.05 0.43 -8.15
CA LEU A 228 -5.29 0.01 -8.80
C LEU A 228 -6.25 1.19 -8.96
N ILE A 229 -6.41 2.03 -7.95
CA ILE A 229 -7.24 3.24 -8.06
C ILE A 229 -6.68 4.17 -9.15
N ASP A 230 -5.37 4.40 -9.19
CA ASP A 230 -4.73 5.29 -10.16
C ASP A 230 -4.90 4.77 -11.59
N ILE A 231 -4.72 3.47 -11.82
CA ILE A 231 -4.97 2.84 -13.12
C ILE A 231 -6.44 2.94 -13.52
N VAL A 232 -7.36 2.71 -12.60
CA VAL A 232 -8.78 2.86 -12.88
C VAL A 232 -9.09 4.28 -13.30
N LEU A 233 -8.67 5.30 -12.53
CA LEU A 233 -8.89 6.70 -12.88
C LEU A 233 -8.25 7.10 -14.21
N TYR A 234 -7.06 6.58 -14.51
CA TYR A 234 -6.43 6.76 -15.80
C TYR A 234 -7.27 6.18 -16.96
N LEU A 235 -7.86 5.00 -16.78
CA LEU A 235 -8.78 4.41 -17.75
C LEU A 235 -10.07 5.23 -17.88
N ARG A 236 -10.63 5.74 -16.78
CA ARG A 236 -11.81 6.63 -16.80
C ARG A 236 -11.57 7.85 -17.67
N GLN A 237 -10.44 8.52 -17.48
CA GLN A 237 -10.06 9.68 -18.30
C GLN A 237 -10.01 9.31 -19.78
N LYS A 238 -9.43 8.16 -20.13
CA LYS A 238 -9.36 7.69 -21.52
C LYS A 238 -10.71 7.37 -22.14
N LEU A 239 -11.65 6.91 -21.32
CA LEU A 239 -13.00 6.53 -21.75
C LEU A 239 -14.00 7.70 -21.66
N GLY A 240 -13.56 8.89 -21.25
CA GLY A 240 -14.43 10.05 -21.09
C GLY A 240 -15.42 9.93 -19.93
N ILE A 241 -15.15 9.07 -18.95
CA ILE A 241 -16.00 8.88 -17.76
C ILE A 241 -15.71 9.98 -16.75
N GLU A 242 -16.77 10.58 -16.20
CA GLU A 242 -16.65 11.69 -15.26
C GLU A 242 -15.97 11.27 -13.95
N LEU A 243 -14.93 12.00 -13.53
CA LEU A 243 -14.15 11.68 -12.33
C LEU A 243 -14.94 11.82 -11.01
N SER A 244 -15.97 12.66 -11.00
CA SER A 244 -16.86 12.89 -9.85
C SER A 244 -17.85 11.73 -9.62
N SER A 245 -18.03 10.85 -10.61
CA SER A 245 -18.94 9.72 -10.48
C SER A 245 -18.32 8.60 -9.62
N PRO A 246 -19.15 7.74 -9.00
CA PRO A 246 -18.64 6.60 -8.21
C PRO A 246 -17.88 5.59 -9.07
N LEU A 247 -16.91 4.90 -8.48
CA LEU A 247 -16.24 3.77 -9.11
C LEU A 247 -17.20 2.58 -9.22
N THR A 248 -17.14 1.88 -10.35
CA THR A 248 -18.02 0.73 -10.63
C THR A 248 -17.24 -0.59 -10.59
N PRO A 249 -17.92 -1.72 -10.33
CA PRO A 249 -17.29 -3.05 -10.36
C PRO A 249 -16.60 -3.39 -11.68
N ILE A 250 -17.13 -2.93 -12.82
CA ILE A 250 -16.56 -3.16 -14.15
C ILE A 250 -15.20 -2.45 -14.27
N GLU A 251 -15.13 -1.20 -13.84
CA GLU A 251 -13.90 -0.40 -13.88
C GLU A 251 -12.80 -1.03 -13.02
N ILE A 252 -13.13 -1.54 -11.83
CA ILE A 252 -12.15 -2.24 -10.98
C ILE A 252 -11.61 -3.49 -11.69
N LYS A 253 -12.47 -4.30 -12.30
CA LYS A 253 -12.05 -5.49 -13.07
C LYS A 253 -11.12 -5.13 -14.23
N GLN A 254 -11.45 -4.07 -14.98
CA GLN A 254 -10.60 -3.56 -16.06
C GLN A 254 -9.25 -3.04 -15.54
N GLY A 255 -9.24 -2.35 -14.39
CA GLY A 255 -8.03 -1.88 -13.75
C GLY A 255 -7.08 -3.02 -13.37
N VAL A 256 -7.62 -4.10 -12.78
CA VAL A 256 -6.85 -5.31 -12.43
C VAL A 256 -6.25 -5.96 -13.68
N GLN A 257 -7.05 -6.14 -14.74
CA GLN A 257 -6.55 -6.67 -16.02
C GLN A 257 -5.45 -5.79 -16.60
N ARG A 258 -5.62 -4.47 -16.53
CA ARG A 258 -4.62 -3.53 -17.05
C ARG A 258 -3.31 -3.63 -16.27
N LEU A 259 -3.36 -3.70 -14.94
CA LEU A 259 -2.17 -3.87 -14.10
C LEU A 259 -1.39 -5.14 -14.45
N GLN A 260 -2.09 -6.25 -14.69
CA GLN A 260 -1.47 -7.52 -15.09
C GLN A 260 -0.79 -7.45 -16.48
N SER A 261 -1.25 -6.55 -17.34
CA SER A 261 -0.67 -6.33 -18.68
C SER A 261 0.47 -5.31 -18.72
N LEU A 262 0.71 -4.55 -17.63
CA LEU A 262 1.78 -3.57 -17.58
C LEU A 262 3.12 -4.27 -17.36
N PRO A 263 4.21 -3.84 -18.04
CA PRO A 263 5.52 -4.39 -17.79
C PRO A 263 5.96 -4.11 -16.35
N SER A 264 6.59 -5.08 -15.70
CA SER A 264 7.01 -5.06 -14.29
C SER A 264 7.97 -3.90 -13.94
N SER A 265 8.52 -3.22 -14.95
CA SER A 265 9.43 -2.07 -14.85
C SER A 265 8.73 -0.70 -14.86
N SER A 266 7.39 -0.66 -14.81
CA SER A 266 6.56 0.56 -14.90
C SER A 266 6.38 1.30 -13.58
#